data_AF-A0A506X613-F1
#
_entry.id   AF-A0A506X613-F1
#
_cell.length_a   1.000
_cell.length_b   1.000
_cell.length_c   1.000
_cell.angle_alpha   90.00
_cell.angle_beta   90.00
_cell.angle_gamma   90.00
#
_symmetry.space_group_name_H-M   'P 1'
#
loop_
_entity.id
_entity.type
_entity.pdbx_description
1 polymer ?
#
loop_
_entity_poly.entity_id
_entity_poly.type
_entity_poly.pdbx_seq_one_letter_code
_entity_poly.pdbx_strand_id
1 'polypeptide(L)'
;VLTSVGVRYAGLLAAIALPITFIPLVGSVISAIIATTVAFFTSPTAGLVTLILLLVYMQVEAYVFTPRIVGKAIEIPGSLVLIGALIGGTLLGLLGA
;
A
#
# COMPACT_ATOMS: atom_id res chain seq x y z
N VAL A 1 7.46 -1.86 -14.87
CA VAL A 1 7.89 -0.71 -15.71
C VAL A 1 9.40 -0.61 -15.81
N LEU A 2 10.16 -0.42 -14.72
CA LEU A 2 11.62 -0.22 -14.82
C LEU A 2 12.34 -1.34 -15.59
N THR A 3 11.98 -2.61 -15.35
CA THR A 3 12.53 -3.76 -16.11
C THR A 3 12.13 -3.77 -17.57
N SER A 4 10.90 -3.33 -17.90
CA SER A 4 10.39 -3.35 -19.28
C SER A 4 10.97 -2.23 -20.15
N VAL A 5 11.47 -1.14 -19.55
CA VAL A 5 12.14 -0.04 -20.25
C VAL A 5 13.68 -0.20 -20.24
N GLY A 6 14.20 -1.35 -19.81
CA GLY A 6 15.64 -1.65 -19.83
C GLY A 6 16.48 -0.86 -18.82
N VAL A 7 15.86 -0.35 -17.75
CA VAL A 7 16.56 0.43 -16.71
C VAL A 7 17.50 -0.48 -15.93
N ARG A 8 18.78 -0.11 -15.87
CA ARG A 8 19.79 -0.82 -15.06
C ARG A 8 19.38 -0.80 -13.58
N TYR A 9 19.59 -1.92 -12.88
CA TYR A 9 19.24 -2.08 -11.46
C TYR A 9 17.74 -2.00 -11.13
N ALA A 10 16.84 -2.27 -12.08
CA ALA A 10 15.39 -2.24 -11.87
C ALA A 10 14.91 -3.05 -10.65
N GLY A 11 15.50 -4.22 -10.38
CA GLY A 11 15.15 -5.03 -9.20
C GLY A 11 15.54 -4.36 -7.87
N LEU A 12 16.73 -3.74 -7.81
CA LEU A 12 17.19 -3.00 -6.62
C LEU A 12 16.31 -1.77 -6.37
N LEU A 13 15.99 -1.02 -7.43
CA LEU A 13 15.09 0.14 -7.34
C LEU A 13 13.68 -0.26 -6.89
N ALA A 14 13.17 -1.40 -7.36
CA ALA A 14 11.88 -1.93 -6.91
C ALA A 14 11.91 -2.34 -5.42
N ALA A 15 12.99 -2.95 -4.96
CA ALA A 15 13.16 -3.33 -3.56
C ALA A 15 13.19 -2.11 -2.61
N ILE A 16 13.81 -1.00 -3.04
CA ILE A 16 13.83 0.26 -2.28
C ILE A 16 12.49 0.99 -2.38
N ALA A 17 11.83 0.97 -3.53
CA ALA A 17 10.54 1.61 -3.73
C ALA A 17 9.43 0.95 -2.90
N LEU A 18 9.49 -0.37 -2.70
CA LEU A 18 8.49 -1.14 -1.97
C LEU A 18 8.18 -0.57 -0.56
N PRO A 19 9.15 -0.40 0.37
CA PRO A 19 8.88 0.18 1.68
C PRO A 19 8.39 1.64 1.60
N ILE A 20 8.85 2.42 0.62
CA ILE A 20 8.42 3.81 0.43
C ILE A 20 6.94 3.86 0.02
N THR A 21 6.53 2.97 -0.90
CA THR A 21 5.13 2.86 -1.34
C THR A 21 4.21 2.20 -0.30
N PHE A 22 4.79 1.54 0.71
CA PHE A 22 4.05 1.09 1.89
C PHE A 22 3.68 2.26 2.82
N ILE A 23 4.42 3.38 2.81
CA ILE A 23 4.15 4.54 3.69
C ILE A 23 2.72 5.10 3.50
N PRO A 24 2.19 5.29 2.28
CA PRO A 24 0.79 5.69 2.10
C PRO A 24 -0.21 4.71 2.75
N LEU A 25 -0.02 3.41 2.55
CA LEU A 25 -0.91 2.37 3.08
C LEU A 25 -0.82 2.29 4.61
N VAL A 26 0.40 2.28 5.14
CA VAL A 26 0.66 2.16 6.59
C VAL A 26 0.32 3.47 7.30
N GLY A 27 0.66 4.60 6.70
CA GLY A 27 0.44 5.93 7.26
C GLY A 27 -1.03 6.27 7.42
N SER A 28 -1.86 5.96 6.41
CA SER A 28 -3.32 6.14 6.50
C SER A 28 -3.94 5.27 7.59
N VAL A 29 -3.53 3.99 7.71
CA VAL A 29 -4.01 3.08 8.77
C VAL A 29 -3.60 3.56 10.16
N ILE A 30 -2.31 3.89 10.35
CA ILE A 30 -1.80 4.36 11.64
C ILE A 30 -2.48 5.66 12.05
N SER A 31 -2.63 6.61 11.12
CA SER A 31 -3.34 7.87 11.37
C SER A 31 -4.79 7.61 11.77
N ALA A 32 -5.50 6.72 11.08
CA ALA A 32 -6.87 6.36 11.40
C ALA A 32 -7.00 5.77 12.81
N ILE A 33 -6.10 4.86 13.20
CA ILE A 33 -6.09 4.26 14.53
C ILE A 33 -5.83 5.30 15.61
N ILE A 34 -4.79 6.12 15.45
CA ILE A 34 -4.40 7.13 16.45
C ILE A 34 -5.51 8.16 16.61
N ALA A 35 -5.97 8.75 15.50
CA ALA A 35 -6.99 9.80 15.54
C ALA A 35 -8.33 9.30 16.09
N THR A 36 -8.75 8.10 15.69
CA THR A 36 -9.98 7.48 16.23
C THR A 36 -9.85 7.20 17.72
N THR A 37 -8.73 6.63 18.16
CA THR A 37 -8.49 6.34 19.59
C THR A 37 -8.51 7.62 20.42
N VAL A 38 -7.86 8.69 19.93
CA VAL A 38 -7.87 10.00 20.58
C VAL A 38 -9.28 10.59 20.63
N ALA A 39 -10.05 10.48 19.55
CA ALA A 39 -11.41 10.99 19.49
C ALA A 39 -12.36 10.26 20.48
N PHE A 40 -12.17 8.96 20.71
CA PHE A 40 -12.92 8.21 21.72
C PHE A 40 -12.70 8.71 23.15
N PHE A 41 -11.53 9.28 23.47
CA PHE A 41 -11.31 9.92 24.78
C PHE A 41 -12.09 11.23 24.95
N THR A 42 -12.54 11.86 23.85
CA THR A 42 -13.37 13.06 23.92
C THR A 42 -14.84 12.70 24.12
N SER A 43 -15.39 11.82 23.29
CA SER A 43 -16.73 11.25 23.47
C SER A 43 -16.94 10.04 22.54
N PRO A 44 -17.86 9.10 22.88
CA PRO A 44 -18.18 7.97 22.01
C PRO A 44 -18.69 8.39 20.62
N THR A 45 -19.45 9.47 20.55
CA THR A 45 -19.96 10.02 19.28
C THR A 45 -18.83 10.60 18.42
N ALA A 46 -17.90 11.36 19.01
CA ALA A 46 -16.74 11.88 18.29
C ALA A 46 -15.84 10.75 17.77
N GLY A 47 -15.62 9.71 18.57
CA GLY A 47 -14.87 8.51 18.16
C GLY A 47 -15.52 7.80 16.97
N LEU A 48 -16.82 7.56 17.01
CA LEU A 48 -17.57 6.93 15.92
C LEU A 48 -17.58 7.76 14.64
N VAL A 49 -17.81 9.08 14.74
CA VAL A 49 -17.78 9.98 13.58
C VAL A 49 -16.39 10.00 12.95
N THR A 50 -15.34 10.09 13.76
CA THR A 50 -13.94 10.08 13.29
C THR A 50 -13.60 8.76 12.60
N LEU A 51 -13.97 7.63 13.20
CA LEU A 51 -13.77 6.30 12.61
C LEU A 51 -14.43 6.19 11.24
N ILE A 52 -15.71 6.53 11.13
CA ILE A 52 -16.47 6.42 9.88
C ILE A 52 -15.86 7.32 8.80
N LEU A 53 -15.56 8.58 9.14
CA LEU A 53 -14.98 9.51 8.18
C LEU A 53 -13.59 9.05 7.70
N LEU A 54 -12.74 8.57 8.60
CA LEU A 54 -11.41 8.09 8.23
C LEU A 54 -11.47 6.78 7.44
N LEU A 55 -12.41 5.87 7.74
CA LEU A 55 -12.63 4.68 6.92
C LEU A 55 -13.08 5.05 5.51
N VAL A 56 -14.03 5.98 5.36
CA VAL A 56 -14.48 6.48 4.05
C VAL A 56 -13.32 7.14 3.30
N TYR A 57 -12.56 8.00 3.99
CA TYR A 57 -11.37 8.64 3.44
C TYR A 57 -10.37 7.60 2.92
N MET A 58 -10.08 6.54 3.67
CA MET A 58 -9.19 5.45 3.24
C MET A 58 -9.71 4.72 2.00
N GLN A 59 -11.02 4.50 1.87
CA GLN A 59 -11.58 3.91 0.64
C GLN A 59 -11.40 4.86 -0.54
N VAL A 60 -11.68 6.15 -0.37
CA VAL A 60 -11.48 7.15 -1.43
C VAL A 60 -10.01 7.23 -1.84
N GLU A 61 -9.11 7.20 -0.87
CA GLU A 61 -7.67 7.18 -1.13
C GLU A 61 -7.27 5.95 -1.96
N ALA A 62 -7.66 4.76 -1.50
CA ALA A 62 -7.29 3.49 -2.15
C ALA A 62 -7.88 3.32 -3.57
N TYR A 63 -9.13 3.72 -3.78
CA TYR A 63 -9.85 3.45 -5.03
C TYR A 63 -9.93 4.63 -6.00
N VAL A 64 -9.72 5.87 -5.52
CA VAL A 64 -9.80 7.07 -6.36
C VAL A 64 -8.44 7.73 -6.48
N PHE A 65 -7.77 8.00 -5.37
CA PHE A 65 -6.50 8.74 -5.40
C PHE A 65 -5.35 7.87 -5.88
N THR A 66 -5.19 6.65 -5.34
CA THR A 66 -4.15 5.73 -5.77
C THR A 66 -4.19 5.52 -7.29
N PRO A 67 -5.26 5.04 -7.93
CA PRO A 67 -5.25 4.81 -9.38
C PRO A 67 -5.09 6.07 -10.22
N ARG A 68 -5.51 7.25 -9.72
CA ARG A 68 -5.26 8.53 -10.41
C ARG A 68 -3.82 8.99 -10.31
N ILE A 69 -3.16 8.75 -9.18
CA ILE A 69 -1.75 9.08 -8.97
C ILE A 69 -0.85 8.13 -9.76
N VAL A 70 -1.15 6.81 -9.76
CA VAL A 70 -0.28 5.82 -10.43
C VAL A 70 -0.58 5.63 -11.92
N GLY A 71 -1.76 6.01 -12.42
CA GLY A 71 -2.09 5.96 -13.85
C GLY A 71 -2.20 4.54 -14.42
N LYS A 72 -3.22 4.29 -15.25
CA LYS A 72 -3.51 2.98 -15.85
C LYS A 72 -2.37 2.49 -16.75
N ALA A 73 -1.47 1.70 -16.21
CA ALA A 73 -0.64 0.79 -16.97
C ALA A 73 -0.55 -0.49 -16.16
N ILE A 74 -0.39 -1.61 -16.86
CA ILE A 74 -0.11 -2.95 -16.32
C ILE A 74 -1.34 -3.89 -16.40
N GLU A 75 -1.63 -4.35 -17.61
CA GLU A 75 -2.13 -5.72 -17.80
C GLU A 75 -0.92 -6.65 -17.58
N ILE A 76 -0.82 -7.33 -16.42
CA ILE A 76 0.23 -8.35 -16.20
C ILE A 76 -0.24 -9.66 -16.82
N PRO A 77 0.50 -10.25 -17.77
CA PRO A 77 0.30 -11.63 -18.18
C PRO A 77 0.35 -12.58 -16.98
N GLY A 78 -0.62 -13.48 -16.82
CA GLY A 78 -0.74 -14.35 -15.64
C GLY A 78 0.51 -15.18 -15.31
N SER A 79 1.34 -15.50 -16.31
CA SER A 79 2.63 -16.17 -16.13
C SER A 79 3.64 -15.35 -15.31
N LEU A 80 3.68 -14.03 -15.48
CA LEU A 80 4.56 -13.14 -14.74
C LEU A 80 4.13 -12.99 -13.27
N VAL A 81 2.82 -13.08 -13.00
CA VAL A 81 2.29 -13.09 -11.63
C VAL A 81 2.75 -14.36 -10.89
N LEU A 82 2.69 -15.52 -11.55
CA LEU A 82 3.12 -16.79 -10.97
C LEU A 82 4.62 -16.79 -10.64
N ILE A 83 5.46 -16.34 -11.57
CA ILE A 83 6.92 -16.25 -11.37
C ILE A 83 7.25 -15.26 -10.25
N GLY A 84 6.59 -14.10 -10.23
CA GLY A 84 6.76 -13.10 -9.17
C GLY A 84 6.37 -13.62 -7.79
N ALA A 85 5.26 -14.38 -7.69
CA ALA A 85 4.82 -14.99 -6.44
C ALA A 85 5.80 -16.04 -5.91
N LEU A 86 6.39 -16.87 -6.79
CA LEU A 86 7.40 -17.86 -6.40
C LEU A 86 8.66 -17.18 -5.86
N ILE A 87 9.19 -16.18 -6.58
CA ILE A 87 10.38 -15.44 -6.18
C ILE A 87 10.12 -14.67 -4.87
N GLY A 88 8.98 -13.97 -4.77
CA GLY A 88 8.59 -13.24 -3.58
C GLY A 88 8.36 -14.14 -2.36
N GLY A 89 7.76 -15.31 -2.56
CA GLY A 89 7.58 -16.32 -1.51
C GLY A 89 8.91 -16.88 -1.00
N THR A 90 9.86 -17.14 -1.89
CA THR A 90 11.23 -17.54 -1.49
C THR A 90 11.95 -16.43 -0.73
N LEU A 91 11.83 -15.16 -1.18
CA LEU A 91 12.45 -14.03 -0.49
C LEU A 91 11.83 -13.76 0.89
N LEU A 92 10.51 -13.85 1.04
CA LEU A 92 9.84 -13.75 2.34
C LEU A 92 10.18 -14.94 3.25
N GLY A 93 10.34 -16.14 2.69
CA GLY A 93 10.79 -17.33 3.41
C GLY A 93 12.25 -17.25 3.90
N LEU A 94 13.13 -16.58 3.15
CA LEU A 94 14.53 -16.34 3.54
C LEU A 94 14.70 -15.13 4.47
N LEU A 95 13.84 -14.12 4.38
CA LEU A 95 13.85 -12.95 5.27
C LEU A 95 13.16 -13.21 6.61
N GLY A 96 12.35 -14.27 6.69
CA GLY A 96 11.68 -14.74 7.92
C GLY A 96 12.32 -15.97 8.57
N ALA A 97 13.40 -16.52 8.00
CA ALA A 97 14.21 -17.62 8.55
C ALA A 97 15.55 -17.08 9.06
#